data_AF-A0A8S1MJI2-F1
#
_entry.id   AF-A0A8S1MJI2-F1
#
_cell.length_a   1.000
_cell.length_b   1.000
_cell.length_c   1.000
_cell.angle_alpha   90.00
_cell.angle_beta   90.00
_cell.angle_gamma   90.00
#
_symmetry.space_group_name_H-M   'P 1'
#
loop_
_entity.id
_entity.type
_entity.pdbx_description
1 polymer ?
#
loop_
_entity_poly.entity_id
_entity_poly.type
_entity_poly.pdbx_seq_one_letter_code
_entity_poly.pdbx_strand_id
1 'polypeptide(L)'
;MILLSNHQRWIFTLSLINTNLWNELQKEQNKQENLKKLHQKLLRPNLGNPQLKEELDDLKQKESKRLSDFLELLSKYQVTLFDENFNQGDKYLKAANQNFEFLLLFYDSLLLFEDFIKLPGDEQIQKKHQNLKVSLRQKQSGQIIDTNSERSLSKTWEGVQLEMFTIGDRIIQYNWQINQVIKVDPKDAKNKAPEAKKPAPGGKQQETEKPVQTTTTPLKSFKTFRQISAKHEFFKSINEFVIEYKKQVDYAKDQIKLLSERELKFQFKWEQSIASL
;
A
#
# COMPACT_ATOMS: atom_id res chain seq x y z
N MET A 1 -3.99 3.01 -20.39
CA MET A 1 -4.74 4.18 -19.90
C MET A 1 -5.30 3.98 -18.50
N ILE A 2 -6.27 3.09 -18.24
CA ILE A 2 -6.94 2.98 -16.92
C ILE A 2 -5.96 2.84 -15.73
N LEU A 3 -5.00 1.90 -15.80
CA LEU A 3 -4.00 1.72 -14.74
C LEU A 3 -3.16 2.98 -14.50
N LEU A 4 -2.63 3.58 -15.57
CA LEU A 4 -1.80 4.80 -15.51
C LEU A 4 -2.57 6.01 -14.93
N SER A 5 -3.84 6.19 -15.33
CA SER A 5 -4.69 7.29 -14.85
C SER A 5 -5.02 7.13 -13.37
N ASN A 6 -5.37 5.92 -12.93
CA ASN A 6 -5.57 5.64 -11.51
C ASN A 6 -4.28 5.88 -10.71
N HIS A 7 -3.14 5.38 -11.18
CA HIS A 7 -1.84 5.58 -10.56
C HIS A 7 -1.47 7.07 -10.38
N GLN A 8 -1.60 7.88 -11.43
CA GLN A 8 -1.36 9.33 -11.35
C GLN A 8 -2.29 10.01 -10.33
N ARG A 9 -3.57 9.63 -10.28
CA ARG A 9 -4.52 10.12 -9.28
C ARG A 9 -4.11 9.77 -7.86
N TRP A 10 -3.60 8.57 -7.62
CA TRP A 10 -3.13 8.15 -6.29
C TRP A 10 -1.86 8.90 -5.85
N ILE A 11 -0.88 9.10 -6.75
CA ILE A 11 0.31 9.93 -6.46
C ILE A 11 -0.11 11.37 -6.13
N PHE A 12 -1.01 11.96 -6.93
CA PHE A 12 -1.51 13.31 -6.66
C PHE A 12 -2.24 13.41 -5.31
N THR A 13 -3.07 12.43 -4.98
CA THR A 13 -3.81 12.37 -3.71
C THR A 13 -2.86 12.24 -2.51
N LEU A 14 -1.85 11.37 -2.62
CA LEU A 14 -0.80 11.18 -1.61
C LEU A 14 -0.02 12.49 -1.38
N SER A 15 0.41 13.13 -2.47
CA SER A 15 1.10 14.41 -2.41
C SER A 15 0.23 15.50 -1.77
N LEU A 16 -1.06 15.59 -2.11
CA LEU A 16 -1.97 16.60 -1.56
C LEU A 16 -2.16 16.43 -0.05
N ILE A 17 -2.35 15.19 0.42
CA ILE A 17 -2.47 14.88 1.86
C ILE A 17 -1.18 15.26 2.58
N ASN A 18 -0.02 14.83 2.06
CA ASN A 18 1.27 15.18 2.63
C ASN A 18 1.51 16.70 2.66
N THR A 19 1.19 17.43 1.59
CA THR A 19 1.30 18.90 1.55
C THR A 19 0.38 19.57 2.58
N ASN A 20 -0.85 19.10 2.76
CA ASN A 20 -1.77 19.67 3.76
C ASN A 20 -1.24 19.48 5.18
N LEU A 21 -0.79 18.26 5.52
CA LEU A 21 -0.12 17.97 6.79
C LEU A 21 1.11 18.86 6.99
N TRP A 22 1.97 19.02 5.99
CA TRP A 22 3.15 19.90 6.06
C TRP A 22 2.78 21.36 6.33
N ASN A 23 1.71 21.86 5.70
CA ASN A 23 1.20 23.22 5.94
C ASN A 23 0.66 23.41 7.37
N GLU A 24 0.09 22.38 7.98
CA GLU A 24 -0.35 22.41 9.39
C GLU A 24 0.85 22.43 10.34
N LEU A 25 1.82 21.53 10.15
CA LEU A 25 3.05 21.52 10.95
C LEU A 25 3.83 22.84 10.83
N GLN A 26 3.89 23.44 9.64
CA GLN A 26 4.57 24.72 9.43
C GLN A 26 3.88 25.89 10.17
N LYS A 27 2.54 25.88 10.28
CA LYS A 27 1.81 26.87 11.09
C LYS A 27 2.15 26.74 12.57
N GLU A 28 2.22 25.52 13.09
CA GLU A 28 2.61 25.28 14.49
C GLU A 28 4.08 25.60 14.75
N GLN A 29 5.00 25.25 13.84
CA GLN A 29 6.41 25.67 13.90
C GLN A 29 6.52 27.20 13.99
N ASN A 30 5.80 27.95 13.16
CA ASN A 30 5.83 29.41 13.19
C ASN A 30 5.37 30.00 14.53
N LYS A 31 4.33 29.41 15.16
CA LYS A 31 3.91 29.78 16.52
C LYS A 31 5.02 29.52 17.55
N GLN A 32 5.66 28.34 17.46
CA GLN A 32 6.72 27.93 18.36
C GLN A 32 8.00 28.78 18.21
N GLU A 33 8.36 29.18 16.99
CA GLU A 33 9.44 30.14 16.77
C GLU A 33 9.15 31.53 17.35
N ASN A 34 7.89 31.96 17.34
CA ASN A 34 7.49 33.22 17.98
C ASN A 34 7.61 33.11 19.52
N LEU A 35 7.21 31.98 20.12
CA LEU A 35 7.41 31.72 21.55
C LEU A 35 8.90 31.72 21.93
N LYS A 36 9.76 31.05 21.15
CA LYS A 36 11.23 31.10 21.36
C LYS A 36 11.76 32.53 21.35
N LYS A 37 11.37 33.34 20.35
CA LYS A 37 11.79 34.75 20.24
C LYS A 37 11.29 35.59 21.41
N LEU A 38 10.14 35.26 22.00
CA LEU A 38 9.65 35.90 23.23
C LEU A 38 10.46 35.47 24.45
N HIS A 39 10.68 34.16 24.65
CA HIS A 39 11.49 33.65 25.77
C HIS A 39 12.93 34.18 25.74
N GLN A 40 13.56 34.26 24.56
CA GLN A 40 14.87 34.91 24.37
C GLN A 40 14.88 36.40 24.70
N LYS A 41 13.78 37.15 24.48
CA LYS A 41 13.67 38.56 24.89
C LYS A 41 13.37 38.75 26.37
N LEU A 42 12.80 37.73 27.02
CA LEU A 42 12.58 37.70 28.46
C LEU A 42 13.86 37.33 29.22
N LEU A 43 14.75 36.52 28.62
CA LEU A 43 16.07 36.22 29.16
C LEU A 43 17.00 37.46 29.08
N ARG A 44 16.93 38.30 30.12
CA ARG A 44 17.71 39.53 30.27
C ARG A 44 18.88 39.34 31.25
N PRO A 45 20.01 40.04 31.09
CA PRO A 45 21.17 39.94 32.00
C PRO A 45 20.83 40.12 33.49
N ASN A 46 19.83 40.93 33.83
CA ASN A 46 19.44 41.19 35.21
C ASN A 46 18.82 39.99 35.95
N LEU A 47 18.39 38.93 35.24
CA LEU A 47 17.81 37.72 35.84
C LEU A 47 18.82 36.83 36.57
N GLY A 48 20.13 37.10 36.45
CA GLY A 48 21.16 36.49 37.31
C GLY A 48 21.12 36.98 38.77
N ASN A 49 20.38 38.06 39.07
CA ASN A 49 20.21 38.56 40.43
C ASN A 49 19.43 37.55 41.30
N PRO A 50 19.95 37.13 42.48
CA PRO A 50 19.24 36.23 43.40
C PRO A 50 17.81 36.65 43.77
N GLN A 51 17.49 37.95 43.73
CA GLN A 51 16.14 38.48 44.00
C GLN A 51 15.13 38.17 42.88
N LEU A 52 15.58 37.86 41.66
CA LEU A 52 14.75 37.53 40.50
C LEU A 52 14.79 36.04 40.13
N LYS A 53 15.28 35.20 41.06
CA LYS A 53 15.42 33.76 40.86
C LYS A 53 14.11 33.07 40.53
N GLU A 54 13.01 33.50 41.17
CA GLU A 54 11.66 32.95 40.89
C GLU A 54 11.26 33.21 39.43
N GLU A 55 11.46 34.44 38.90
CA GLU A 55 11.18 34.76 37.49
C GLU A 55 12.04 33.94 36.51
N LEU A 56 13.31 33.69 36.87
CA LEU A 56 14.22 32.87 36.06
C LEU A 56 13.80 31.39 36.05
N ASP A 57 13.39 30.84 37.20
CA ASP A 57 12.92 29.45 37.30
C ASP A 57 11.55 29.27 36.62
N ASP A 58 10.68 30.27 36.67
CA ASP A 58 9.43 30.34 35.90
C ASP A 58 9.69 30.33 34.37
N LEU A 59 10.70 31.09 33.91
CA LEU A 59 11.08 31.15 32.50
C LEU A 59 11.70 29.83 32.02
N LYS A 60 12.50 29.15 32.86
CA LYS A 60 12.99 27.78 32.59
C LYS A 60 11.85 26.80 32.42
N GLN A 61 10.85 26.81 33.32
CA GLN A 61 9.69 25.93 33.23
C GLN A 61 8.87 26.18 31.96
N LYS A 62 8.65 27.45 31.59
CA LYS A 62 7.94 27.84 30.35
C LYS A 62 8.66 27.34 29.09
N GLU A 63 9.99 27.43 29.02
CA GLU A 63 10.75 26.92 27.88
C GLU A 63 10.84 25.39 27.85
N SER A 64 11.05 24.73 29.00
CA SER A 64 11.03 23.27 29.11
C SER A 64 9.67 22.68 28.69
N LYS A 65 8.58 23.33 29.09
CA LYS A 65 7.23 22.99 28.65
C LYS A 65 7.05 23.20 27.14
N ARG A 66 7.46 24.35 26.60
CA ARG A 66 7.43 24.62 25.15
C ARG A 66 8.16 23.52 24.34
N LEU A 67 9.35 23.12 24.79
CA LEU A 67 10.14 22.07 24.14
C LEU A 67 9.42 20.72 24.17
N SER A 68 8.90 20.30 25.33
CA SER A 68 8.19 19.03 25.47
C SER A 68 6.87 19.01 24.67
N ASP A 69 6.05 20.06 24.75
CA ASP A 69 4.83 20.23 23.96
C ASP A 69 5.12 20.10 22.45
N PHE A 70 6.22 20.68 21.96
CA PHE A 70 6.58 20.63 20.54
C PHE A 70 7.21 19.30 20.09
N LEU A 71 8.00 18.64 20.94
CA LEU A 71 8.49 17.27 20.66
C LEU A 71 7.34 16.26 20.64
N GLU A 72 6.35 16.40 21.54
CA GLU A 72 5.13 15.59 21.50
C GLU A 72 4.30 15.87 20.23
N LEU A 73 4.20 17.14 19.81
CA LEU A 73 3.56 17.51 18.54
C LEU A 73 4.26 16.90 17.32
N LEU A 74 5.59 16.91 17.27
CA LEU A 74 6.37 16.24 16.22
C LEU A 74 6.14 14.73 16.20
N SER A 75 6.06 14.09 17.37
CA SER A 75 5.77 12.65 17.49
C SER A 75 4.35 12.31 17.01
N LYS A 76 3.34 13.08 17.43
CA LYS A 76 1.95 12.94 16.96
C LYS A 76 1.86 13.12 15.44
N TYR A 77 2.51 14.16 14.91
CA TYR A 77 2.57 14.42 13.48
C TYR A 77 3.22 13.27 12.70
N GLN A 78 4.32 12.72 13.21
CA GLN A 78 5.01 11.56 12.63
C GLN A 78 4.09 10.35 12.52
N VAL A 79 3.33 10.04 13.58
CA VAL A 79 2.36 8.93 13.59
C VAL A 79 1.24 9.20 12.57
N THR A 80 0.60 10.37 12.62
CA THR A 80 -0.50 10.72 11.69
C THR A 80 -0.06 10.66 10.23
N LEU A 81 1.13 11.20 9.91
CA LEU A 81 1.67 11.18 8.54
C LEU A 81 1.94 9.74 8.08
N PHE A 82 2.54 8.89 8.90
CA PHE A 82 2.79 7.49 8.55
C PHE A 82 1.51 6.67 8.43
N ASP A 83 0.53 6.91 9.30
CA ASP A 83 -0.76 6.24 9.27
C ASP A 83 -1.55 6.62 8.01
N GLU A 84 -1.59 7.91 7.63
CA GLU A 84 -2.20 8.32 6.36
C GLU A 84 -1.46 7.76 5.14
N ASN A 85 -0.13 7.85 5.07
CA ASN A 85 0.61 7.28 3.95
C ASN A 85 0.35 5.76 3.82
N PHE A 86 0.38 5.01 4.92
CA PHE A 86 0.06 3.59 4.95
C PHE A 86 -1.37 3.31 4.46
N ASN A 87 -2.36 4.07 4.95
CA ASN A 87 -3.76 3.96 4.54
C ASN A 87 -3.96 4.24 3.05
N GLN A 88 -3.25 5.23 2.47
CA GLN A 88 -3.30 5.50 1.04
C GLN A 88 -2.58 4.40 0.23
N GLY A 89 -1.47 3.83 0.74
CA GLY A 89 -0.79 2.68 0.13
C GLY A 89 -1.67 1.44 0.05
N ASP A 90 -2.41 1.13 1.11
CA ASP A 90 -3.37 0.01 1.16
C ASP A 90 -4.55 0.22 0.21
N LYS A 91 -5.14 1.43 0.20
CA LYS A 91 -6.20 1.79 -0.75
C LYS A 91 -5.71 1.71 -2.21
N TYR A 92 -4.49 2.20 -2.49
CA TYR A 92 -3.87 2.08 -3.81
C TYR A 92 -3.73 0.62 -4.22
N LEU A 93 -3.13 -0.22 -3.37
CA LEU A 93 -2.90 -1.63 -3.67
C LEU A 93 -4.21 -2.37 -3.93
N LYS A 94 -5.23 -2.14 -3.10
CA LYS A 94 -6.59 -2.69 -3.27
C LYS A 94 -7.19 -2.27 -4.61
N ALA A 95 -7.16 -0.98 -4.94
CA ALA A 95 -7.66 -0.48 -6.21
C ALA A 95 -6.85 -1.01 -7.41
N ALA A 96 -5.53 -1.08 -7.32
CA ALA A 96 -4.65 -1.55 -8.39
C ALA A 96 -4.92 -3.03 -8.71
N ASN A 97 -5.00 -3.89 -7.69
CA ASN A 97 -5.34 -5.31 -7.85
C ASN A 97 -6.73 -5.50 -8.48
N GLN A 98 -7.74 -4.80 -7.99
CA GLN A 98 -9.11 -4.87 -8.54
C GLN A 98 -9.17 -4.43 -10.01
N ASN A 99 -8.47 -3.35 -10.37
CA ASN A 99 -8.39 -2.90 -11.76
C ASN A 99 -7.64 -3.90 -12.64
N PHE A 100 -6.58 -4.54 -12.13
CA PHE A 100 -5.83 -5.56 -12.88
C PHE A 100 -6.64 -6.82 -13.10
N GLU A 101 -7.34 -7.33 -12.07
CA GLU A 101 -8.27 -8.44 -12.17
C GLU A 101 -9.41 -8.15 -13.17
N PHE A 102 -10.04 -6.98 -13.07
CA PHE A 102 -11.07 -6.56 -14.01
C PHE A 102 -10.54 -6.54 -15.45
N LEU A 103 -9.32 -6.02 -15.67
CA LEU A 103 -8.69 -6.02 -17.00
C LEU A 103 -8.40 -7.44 -17.51
N LEU A 104 -7.94 -8.36 -16.65
CA LEU A 104 -7.73 -9.76 -17.03
C LEU A 104 -9.05 -10.42 -17.48
N LEU A 105 -10.10 -10.32 -16.67
CA LEU A 105 -11.44 -10.84 -16.98
C LEU A 105 -12.06 -10.19 -18.23
N PHE A 106 -11.88 -8.88 -18.38
CA PHE A 106 -12.30 -8.16 -19.58
C PHE A 106 -11.58 -8.71 -20.82
N TYR A 107 -10.25 -8.89 -20.77
CA TYR A 107 -9.51 -9.49 -21.89
C TYR A 107 -9.88 -10.96 -22.16
N ASP A 108 -10.21 -11.75 -21.13
CA ASP A 108 -10.74 -13.12 -21.31
C ASP A 108 -12.09 -13.12 -22.05
N SER A 109 -12.91 -12.08 -21.86
CA SER A 109 -14.21 -11.92 -22.52
C SER A 109 -14.15 -11.40 -23.97
N LEU A 110 -13.00 -10.90 -24.43
CA LEU A 110 -12.87 -10.40 -25.80
C LEU A 110 -12.77 -11.53 -26.82
N LEU A 111 -13.24 -11.26 -28.04
CA LEU A 111 -13.04 -12.14 -29.18
C LEU A 111 -11.55 -12.21 -29.56
N LEU A 112 -11.08 -13.43 -29.78
CA LEU A 112 -9.75 -13.76 -30.30
C LEU A 112 -9.85 -14.09 -31.78
N PHE A 113 -8.71 -14.08 -32.48
CA PHE A 113 -8.67 -14.45 -33.91
C PHE A 113 -9.20 -15.88 -34.17
N GLU A 114 -9.09 -16.76 -33.18
CA GLU A 114 -9.61 -18.13 -33.22
C GLU A 114 -11.14 -18.22 -33.18
N ASP A 115 -11.83 -17.18 -32.69
CA ASP A 115 -13.30 -17.13 -32.60
C ASP A 115 -13.96 -16.68 -33.93
N PHE A 116 -13.17 -16.24 -34.93
CA PHE A 116 -13.67 -15.84 -36.25
C PHE A 116 -13.79 -17.04 -37.19
N ILE A 117 -14.85 -17.04 -38.02
CA ILE A 117 -15.02 -18.03 -39.09
C ILE A 117 -13.94 -17.79 -40.14
N LYS A 118 -13.10 -18.81 -40.37
CA LYS A 118 -12.07 -18.79 -41.42
C LYS A 118 -12.72 -18.86 -42.79
N LEU A 119 -12.36 -17.92 -43.66
CA LEU A 119 -12.78 -17.89 -45.06
C LEU A 119 -11.83 -18.73 -45.92
N PRO A 120 -12.31 -19.31 -47.04
CA PRO A 120 -11.45 -20.02 -47.98
C PRO A 120 -10.44 -19.05 -48.61
N GLY A 121 -9.17 -19.21 -48.26
CA GLY A 121 -8.07 -18.31 -48.63
C GLY A 121 -7.29 -17.76 -47.43
N ASP A 122 -7.85 -17.83 -46.22
CA ASP A 122 -7.16 -17.41 -45.00
C ASP A 122 -5.95 -18.32 -44.71
N GLU A 123 -4.78 -17.71 -44.52
CA GLU A 123 -3.58 -18.45 -44.12
C GLU A 123 -3.77 -19.08 -42.75
N GLN A 124 -3.56 -20.39 -42.66
CA GLN A 124 -3.45 -21.05 -41.37
C GLN A 124 -2.15 -20.60 -40.70
N ILE A 125 -2.26 -19.70 -39.71
CA ILE A 125 -1.15 -19.32 -38.83
C ILE A 125 -0.54 -20.60 -38.24
N GLN A 126 0.61 -21.03 -38.76
CA GLN A 126 1.28 -22.24 -38.30
C GLN A 126 1.71 -22.04 -36.85
N LYS A 127 1.04 -22.74 -35.93
CA LYS A 127 1.43 -22.73 -34.51
C LYS A 127 2.83 -23.31 -34.38
N LYS A 128 3.72 -22.56 -33.73
CA LYS A 128 5.12 -22.94 -33.52
C LYS A 128 5.21 -24.34 -32.90
N HIS A 129 5.79 -25.30 -33.61
CA HIS A 129 5.92 -26.68 -33.14
C HIS A 129 6.57 -26.75 -31.76
N GLN A 130 5.95 -27.50 -30.84
CA GLN A 130 6.53 -27.76 -29.53
C GLN A 130 7.74 -28.69 -29.63
N ASN A 131 8.73 -28.48 -28.77
CA ASN A 131 9.90 -29.36 -28.68
C ASN A 131 9.48 -30.80 -28.33
N LEU A 132 10.03 -31.79 -29.05
CA LEU A 132 9.76 -33.22 -28.89
C LEU A 132 9.83 -33.71 -27.43
N LYS A 133 10.80 -33.20 -26.65
CA LYS A 133 10.96 -33.52 -25.21
C LYS A 133 9.77 -33.07 -24.35
N VAL A 134 9.08 -31.99 -24.72
CA VAL A 134 7.89 -31.47 -24.00
C VAL A 134 6.68 -32.34 -24.32
N SER A 135 6.47 -32.64 -25.60
CA SER A 135 5.35 -33.48 -26.05
C SER A 135 5.43 -34.92 -25.51
N LEU A 136 6.65 -35.50 -25.41
CA LEU A 136 6.86 -36.79 -24.75
C LEU A 136 6.49 -36.77 -23.26
N ARG A 137 6.85 -35.73 -22.51
CA ARG A 137 6.49 -35.59 -21.10
C ARG A 137 4.97 -35.46 -20.89
N GLN A 138 4.28 -34.70 -21.75
CA GLN A 138 2.81 -34.57 -21.71
C GLN A 138 2.10 -35.90 -22.00
N LYS A 139 2.60 -36.67 -22.98
CA LYS A 139 2.09 -38.03 -23.24
C LYS A 139 2.31 -38.97 -22.06
N GLN A 140 3.46 -38.89 -21.40
CA GLN A 140 3.78 -39.72 -20.21
C GLN A 140 2.98 -39.31 -18.96
N SER A 141 2.64 -38.04 -18.79
CA SER A 141 1.85 -37.57 -17.64
C SER A 141 0.34 -37.74 -17.81
N GLY A 142 -0.13 -38.22 -18.96
CA GLY A 142 -1.55 -38.37 -19.28
C GLY A 142 -2.31 -37.04 -19.43
N GLN A 143 -1.63 -35.89 -19.29
CA GLN A 143 -2.25 -34.58 -19.42
C GLN A 143 -2.30 -34.17 -20.89
N ILE A 144 -3.45 -34.40 -21.52
CA ILE A 144 -3.81 -33.79 -22.80
C ILE A 144 -4.08 -32.30 -22.55
N ILE A 145 -3.00 -31.51 -22.50
CA ILE A 145 -3.09 -30.06 -22.53
C ILE A 145 -3.45 -29.70 -23.97
N ASP A 146 -4.70 -29.34 -24.21
CA ASP A 146 -5.05 -28.73 -25.49
C ASP A 146 -4.25 -27.44 -25.64
N THR A 147 -3.48 -27.33 -26.73
CA THR A 147 -2.75 -26.10 -27.09
C THR A 147 -3.24 -25.54 -28.43
N ASN A 148 -4.36 -26.06 -28.93
CA ASN A 148 -4.98 -25.62 -30.17
C ASN A 148 -5.79 -24.34 -30.00
N SER A 149 -6.01 -23.85 -28.77
CA SER A 149 -6.51 -22.50 -28.50
C SER A 149 -5.58 -21.67 -27.59
N GLU A 150 -5.59 -20.35 -27.73
CA GLU A 150 -5.02 -19.44 -26.73
C GLU A 150 -5.81 -19.49 -25.39
N ARG A 151 -7.10 -19.84 -25.44
CA ARG A 151 -7.98 -19.98 -24.27
C ARG A 151 -7.69 -21.24 -23.44
N SER A 152 -7.10 -22.28 -24.02
CA SER A 152 -6.78 -23.51 -23.27
C SER A 152 -5.50 -23.39 -22.41
N LEU A 153 -4.74 -22.31 -22.56
CA LEU A 153 -3.54 -21.99 -21.77
C LEU A 153 -3.87 -21.10 -20.56
N SER A 154 -4.66 -21.61 -19.61
CA SER A 154 -4.91 -20.91 -18.34
C SER A 154 -3.61 -20.70 -17.56
N LYS A 155 -3.28 -19.45 -17.22
CA LYS A 155 -2.11 -19.11 -16.41
C LYS A 155 -2.54 -18.55 -15.05
N THR A 156 -1.85 -18.99 -14.01
CA THR A 156 -1.86 -18.32 -12.70
C THR A 156 -0.88 -17.15 -12.73
N TRP A 157 -1.40 -15.95 -12.50
CA TRP A 157 -0.65 -14.72 -12.34
C TRP A 157 -0.25 -14.54 -10.88
N GLU A 158 1.04 -14.29 -10.63
CA GLU A 158 1.54 -14.03 -9.28
C GLU A 158 0.93 -12.75 -8.71
N GLY A 159 0.56 -12.79 -7.43
CA GLY A 159 0.16 -11.59 -6.69
C GLY A 159 1.36 -10.68 -6.39
N VAL A 160 1.05 -9.42 -6.14
CA VAL A 160 1.96 -8.41 -5.57
C VAL A 160 2.39 -8.84 -4.17
N GLN A 161 3.67 -8.66 -3.83
CA GLN A 161 4.22 -8.86 -2.48
C GLN A 161 3.86 -7.67 -1.58
N LEU A 162 3.30 -7.94 -0.39
CA LEU A 162 2.87 -6.90 0.55
C LEU A 162 4.04 -6.19 1.24
N GLU A 163 5.18 -6.89 1.34
CA GLU A 163 6.47 -6.37 1.85
C GLU A 163 7.02 -5.17 1.05
N MET A 164 6.53 -4.95 -0.18
CA MET A 164 6.88 -3.76 -0.97
C MET A 164 6.42 -2.45 -0.31
N PHE A 165 5.41 -2.53 0.57
CA PHE A 165 4.72 -1.42 1.22
C PHE A 165 4.90 -1.41 2.74
N THR A 166 6.15 -1.32 3.18
CA THR A 166 6.51 -1.25 4.61
C THR A 166 6.72 0.19 5.09
N ILE A 167 6.17 0.52 6.26
CA ILE A 167 6.56 1.69 7.05
C ILE A 167 6.90 1.20 8.46
N GLY A 168 8.19 1.19 8.81
CA GLY A 168 8.68 0.51 10.00
C GLY A 168 8.31 -0.98 9.94
N ASP A 169 7.81 -1.51 11.06
CA ASP A 169 7.38 -2.91 11.18
C ASP A 169 5.98 -3.19 10.61
N ARG A 170 5.27 -2.16 10.09
CA ARG A 170 3.91 -2.31 9.55
C ARG A 170 3.96 -2.80 8.10
N ILE A 171 3.38 -3.98 7.87
CA ILE A 171 3.14 -4.57 6.55
C ILE A 171 1.65 -4.40 6.21
N ILE A 172 1.33 -4.01 4.97
CA ILE A 172 -0.07 -3.93 4.51
C ILE A 172 -0.74 -5.30 4.65
N GLN A 173 -1.91 -5.36 5.30
CA GLN A 173 -2.71 -6.58 5.39
C GLN A 173 -3.79 -6.61 4.32
N TYR A 174 -3.59 -7.47 3.32
CA TYR A 174 -4.61 -7.77 2.31
C TYR A 174 -5.35 -9.05 2.70
N ASN A 175 -6.66 -8.96 2.86
CA ASN A 175 -7.56 -10.11 3.02
C ASN A 175 -8.75 -9.90 2.10
N TRP A 176 -9.04 -10.88 1.26
CA TRP A 176 -10.03 -10.76 0.20
C TRP A 176 -10.79 -12.07 0.03
N GLN A 177 -12.11 -11.94 0.02
CA GLN A 177 -13.05 -13.00 -0.29
C GLN A 177 -14.01 -12.45 -1.34
N ILE A 178 -13.90 -12.92 -2.58
CA ILE A 178 -14.98 -12.74 -3.54
C ILE A 178 -16.14 -13.64 -3.11
N ASN A 179 -17.30 -13.04 -2.90
CA ASN A 179 -18.57 -13.74 -3.04
C ASN A 179 -18.62 -14.28 -4.47
N GLN A 180 -18.49 -15.61 -4.62
CA GLN A 180 -18.49 -16.26 -5.93
C GLN A 180 -19.62 -15.69 -6.78
N VAL A 181 -19.27 -15.21 -7.98
CA VAL A 181 -20.25 -14.70 -8.95
C VAL A 181 -21.36 -15.74 -9.07
N ILE A 182 -22.58 -15.25 -8.86
CA ILE A 182 -23.84 -15.97 -8.73
C ILE A 182 -23.80 -17.30 -9.50
N LYS A 183 -23.78 -18.41 -8.76
CA LYS A 183 -24.27 -19.68 -9.31
C LYS A 183 -25.74 -19.46 -9.59
N VAL A 184 -26.07 -19.19 -10.85
CA VAL A 184 -27.45 -19.29 -11.32
C VAL A 184 -27.80 -20.76 -11.25
N ASP A 185 -28.50 -21.16 -10.18
CA ASP A 185 -28.91 -22.54 -9.97
C ASP A 185 -29.82 -22.99 -11.12
N PRO A 186 -29.44 -24.00 -11.93
CA PRO A 186 -30.35 -24.62 -12.87
C PRO A 186 -31.24 -25.60 -12.08
N LYS A 187 -32.21 -25.08 -11.33
CA LYS A 187 -33.15 -25.87 -10.51
C LYS A 187 -34.61 -25.49 -10.69
N ASP A 188 -35.06 -25.57 -11.94
CA ASP A 188 -36.48 -25.75 -12.27
C ASP A 188 -36.68 -27.00 -13.16
N ALA A 189 -36.36 -28.17 -12.59
CA ALA A 189 -36.73 -29.47 -13.16
C ALA A 189 -36.81 -30.58 -12.08
N LYS A 190 -37.97 -30.63 -11.41
CA LYS A 190 -38.62 -31.78 -10.76
C LYS A 190 -37.82 -33.11 -10.67
N ASN A 191 -37.56 -33.58 -9.44
CA ASN A 191 -38.34 -34.68 -8.84
C ASN A 191 -38.00 -34.96 -7.36
N LYS A 192 -39.00 -35.41 -6.59
CA LYS A 192 -38.89 -35.93 -5.20
C LYS A 192 -38.48 -37.42 -5.27
N ALA A 193 -37.76 -38.01 -4.32
CA ALA A 193 -38.24 -38.42 -2.98
C ALA A 193 -37.05 -38.71 -1.99
N PRO A 194 -37.29 -38.94 -0.67
CA PRO A 194 -36.28 -38.70 0.39
C PRO A 194 -35.88 -39.91 1.26
N GLU A 195 -34.72 -39.81 1.95
CA GLU A 195 -34.28 -40.51 3.18
C GLU A 195 -32.88 -39.94 3.59
N ALA A 196 -32.38 -39.88 4.84
CA ALA A 196 -32.94 -39.99 6.19
C ALA A 196 -32.05 -39.19 7.22
N LYS A 197 -32.49 -39.11 8.49
CA LYS A 197 -31.80 -38.43 9.64
C LYS A 197 -30.82 -39.41 10.34
N LYS A 198 -29.81 -39.08 11.17
CA LYS A 198 -29.26 -37.91 11.94
C LYS A 198 -27.84 -38.37 12.48
N PRO A 199 -27.13 -37.73 13.44
CA PRO A 199 -26.70 -36.32 13.67
C PRO A 199 -25.15 -36.17 13.85
N ALA A 200 -24.64 -34.95 14.07
CA ALA A 200 -23.29 -34.70 14.61
C ALA A 200 -23.27 -34.72 16.16
N PRO A 201 -22.08 -34.70 16.82
CA PRO A 201 -21.70 -33.44 17.49
C PRO A 201 -20.19 -33.13 17.60
N GLY A 202 -19.87 -31.83 17.70
CA GLY A 202 -18.91 -31.32 18.68
C GLY A 202 -17.41 -31.37 18.37
N GLY A 203 -16.91 -30.38 17.63
CA GLY A 203 -15.48 -30.03 17.60
C GLY A 203 -15.31 -28.50 17.65
N LYS A 204 -14.71 -27.97 18.74
CA LYS A 204 -14.41 -26.54 18.88
C LYS A 204 -13.41 -26.13 17.80
N GLN A 205 -13.80 -25.25 16.87
CA GLN A 205 -12.83 -24.58 16.02
C GLN A 205 -12.09 -23.55 16.88
N GLN A 206 -10.82 -23.86 17.19
CA GLN A 206 -9.87 -22.84 17.62
C GLN A 206 -9.75 -21.79 16.51
N GLU A 207 -9.61 -20.52 16.89
CA GLU A 207 -9.19 -19.49 15.95
C GLU A 207 -7.81 -19.85 15.43
N THR A 208 -7.75 -20.37 14.21
CA THR A 208 -6.50 -20.51 13.48
C THR A 208 -6.05 -19.13 13.08
N GLU A 209 -5.01 -18.64 13.76
CA GLU A 209 -4.26 -17.45 13.35
C GLU A 209 -3.96 -17.57 11.85
N LYS A 210 -4.56 -16.69 11.05
CA LYS A 210 -4.39 -16.75 9.61
C LYS A 210 -2.92 -16.44 9.31
N PRO A 211 -2.21 -17.30 8.54
CA PRO A 211 -0.84 -17.00 8.17
C PRO A 211 -0.80 -15.65 7.46
N VAL A 212 0.13 -14.79 7.88
CA VAL A 212 0.32 -13.46 7.29
C VAL A 212 0.49 -13.63 5.79
N GLN A 213 -0.48 -13.14 5.00
CA GLN A 213 -0.44 -13.27 3.56
C GLN A 213 0.67 -12.36 3.03
N THR A 214 1.84 -12.91 2.73
CA THR A 214 2.98 -12.14 2.20
C THR A 214 2.75 -11.69 0.75
N THR A 215 1.81 -12.31 0.05
CA THR A 215 1.41 -12.00 -1.32
C THR A 215 -0.11 -11.90 -1.43
N THR A 216 -0.55 -11.04 -2.35
CA THR A 216 -1.97 -10.92 -2.74
C THR A 216 -2.45 -12.16 -3.49
N THR A 217 -3.77 -12.36 -3.54
CA THR A 217 -4.38 -13.58 -4.09
C THR A 217 -4.02 -13.80 -5.57
N PRO A 218 -3.47 -14.97 -5.95
CA PRO A 218 -3.07 -15.23 -7.31
C PRO A 218 -4.28 -15.37 -8.25
N LEU A 219 -4.23 -14.66 -9.38
CA LEU A 219 -5.33 -14.56 -10.35
C LEU A 219 -5.20 -15.64 -11.44
N LYS A 220 -6.31 -16.21 -11.91
CA LYS A 220 -6.32 -17.16 -13.04
C LYS A 220 -7.00 -16.52 -14.25
N SER A 221 -6.33 -16.53 -15.39
CA SER A 221 -6.82 -15.94 -16.65
C SER A 221 -6.04 -16.53 -17.83
N PHE A 222 -6.46 -16.33 -19.08
CA PHE A 222 -5.75 -16.83 -20.26
C PHE A 222 -4.38 -16.14 -20.46
N LYS A 223 -3.61 -16.59 -21.45
CA LYS A 223 -2.25 -16.09 -21.72
C LYS A 223 -2.14 -15.41 -23.09
N THR A 224 -3.02 -14.45 -23.36
CA THR A 224 -2.96 -13.63 -24.57
C THR A 224 -1.86 -12.57 -24.50
N PHE A 225 -1.46 -12.02 -25.66
CA PHE A 225 -0.53 -10.87 -25.72
C PHE A 225 -1.02 -9.68 -24.88
N ARG A 226 -2.33 -9.38 -24.92
CA ARG A 226 -2.95 -8.26 -24.19
C ARG A 226 -2.79 -8.40 -22.68
N GLN A 227 -2.95 -9.61 -22.15
CA GLN A 227 -2.79 -9.89 -20.72
C GLN A 227 -1.32 -9.87 -20.28
N ILE A 228 -0.39 -10.28 -21.13
CA ILE A 228 1.05 -10.16 -20.88
C ILE A 228 1.45 -8.67 -20.81
N SER A 229 1.00 -7.84 -21.76
CA SER A 229 1.22 -6.39 -21.73
C SER A 229 0.57 -5.74 -20.50
N ALA A 230 -0.65 -6.15 -20.14
CA ALA A 230 -1.33 -5.66 -18.94
C ALA A 230 -0.57 -6.01 -17.66
N LYS A 231 -0.01 -7.24 -17.53
CA LYS A 231 0.89 -7.58 -16.41
C LYS A 231 2.09 -6.64 -16.37
N HIS A 232 2.75 -6.41 -17.50
CA HIS A 232 3.95 -5.57 -17.54
C HIS A 232 3.66 -4.14 -17.07
N GLU A 233 2.63 -3.50 -17.61
CA GLU A 233 2.20 -2.15 -17.22
C GLU A 233 1.75 -2.08 -15.74
N PHE A 234 1.06 -3.11 -15.25
CA PHE A 234 0.64 -3.21 -13.84
C PHE A 234 1.83 -3.25 -12.88
N PHE A 235 2.80 -4.16 -13.09
CA PHE A 235 3.98 -4.25 -12.23
C PHE A 235 4.88 -3.03 -12.36
N LYS A 236 5.00 -2.43 -13.56
CA LYS A 236 5.70 -1.16 -13.76
C LYS A 236 5.08 -0.04 -12.91
N SER A 237 3.76 0.14 -13.01
CA SER A 237 3.02 1.16 -12.27
C SER A 237 3.07 0.94 -10.74
N ILE A 238 3.07 -0.31 -10.27
CA ILE A 238 3.30 -0.61 -8.85
C ILE A 238 4.72 -0.24 -8.42
N ASN A 239 5.75 -0.62 -9.19
CA ASN A 239 7.14 -0.29 -8.86
C ASN A 239 7.37 1.22 -8.83
N GLU A 240 6.84 1.96 -9.81
CA GLU A 240 6.86 3.43 -9.84
C GLU A 240 6.19 4.04 -8.59
N PHE A 241 5.04 3.49 -8.17
CA PHE A 241 4.34 3.95 -6.97
C PHE A 241 5.12 3.64 -5.68
N VAL A 242 5.71 2.44 -5.57
CA VAL A 242 6.55 2.04 -4.43
C VAL A 242 7.78 2.96 -4.29
N ILE A 243 8.39 3.35 -5.41
CA ILE A 243 9.53 4.28 -5.44
C ILE A 243 9.11 5.66 -4.90
N GLU A 244 8.03 6.24 -5.43
CA GLU A 244 7.55 7.56 -4.96
C GLU A 244 7.04 7.54 -3.52
N TYR A 245 6.34 6.48 -3.13
CA TYR A 245 5.91 6.25 -1.75
C TYR A 245 7.09 6.23 -0.77
N LYS A 246 8.14 5.45 -1.06
CA LYS A 246 9.34 5.39 -0.22
C LYS A 246 10.05 6.73 -0.14
N LYS A 247 10.24 7.43 -1.28
CA LYS A 247 10.79 8.79 -1.30
C LYS A 247 10.04 9.76 -0.39
N GLN A 248 8.70 9.75 -0.43
CA GLN A 248 7.88 10.65 0.40
C GLN A 248 7.97 10.30 1.89
N VAL A 249 7.93 9.01 2.24
CA VAL A 249 8.09 8.54 3.62
C VAL A 249 9.47 8.86 4.20
N ASP A 250 10.53 8.64 3.43
CA ASP A 250 11.91 8.88 3.88
C ASP A 250 12.21 10.39 3.96
N TYR A 251 11.76 11.19 2.98
CA TYR A 251 11.79 12.65 3.08
C TYR A 251 11.09 13.15 4.35
N ALA A 252 9.93 12.59 4.70
CA ALA A 252 9.21 12.99 5.90
C ALA A 252 9.95 12.62 7.20
N LYS A 253 10.57 11.43 7.27
CA LYS A 253 11.46 11.04 8.40
C LYS A 253 12.60 12.04 8.56
N ASP A 254 13.30 12.37 7.48
CA ASP A 254 14.46 13.26 7.50
C ASP A 254 14.08 14.68 7.94
N GLN A 255 12.97 15.23 7.45
CA GLN A 255 12.49 16.55 7.89
C GLN A 255 12.10 16.56 9.37
N ILE A 256 11.37 15.56 9.86
CA ILE A 256 10.96 15.48 11.28
C ILE A 256 12.20 15.34 12.18
N LYS A 257 13.16 14.49 11.81
CA LYS A 257 14.44 14.36 12.51
C LYS A 257 15.18 15.69 12.54
N LEU A 258 15.32 16.36 11.39
CA LEU A 258 16.01 17.65 11.28
C LEU A 258 15.33 18.77 12.10
N LEU A 259 14.00 18.75 12.24
CA LEU A 259 13.27 19.64 13.15
C LEU A 259 13.60 19.32 14.62
N SER A 260 13.53 18.05 15.05
CA SER A 260 13.88 17.66 16.42
C SER A 260 15.34 18.02 16.79
N GLU A 261 16.29 17.82 15.87
CA GLU A 261 17.69 18.21 16.08
C GLU A 261 17.87 19.72 16.24
N ARG A 262 17.09 20.54 15.51
CA ARG A 262 17.10 22.00 15.66
C ARG A 262 16.57 22.44 17.03
N GLU A 263 15.57 21.75 17.56
CA GLU A 263 15.06 22.00 18.92
C GLU A 263 16.10 21.65 19.99
N LEU A 264 16.72 20.47 19.91
CA LEU A 264 17.74 20.05 20.86
C LEU A 264 18.98 20.96 20.82
N LYS A 265 19.41 21.38 19.62
CA LYS A 265 20.48 22.38 19.44
C LYS A 265 20.09 23.76 19.98
N PHE A 266 18.82 24.12 19.98
CA PHE A 266 18.32 25.35 20.62
C PHE A 266 18.35 25.21 22.15
N GLN A 267 17.82 24.12 22.71
CA GLN A 267 17.78 23.85 24.15
C GLN A 267 19.19 23.88 24.76
N PHE A 268 20.17 23.26 24.12
CA PHE A 268 21.57 23.29 24.57
C PHE A 268 22.14 24.72 24.63
N LYS A 269 21.87 25.56 23.62
CA LYS A 269 22.29 26.97 23.64
C LYS A 269 21.54 27.80 24.69
N TRP A 270 20.27 27.47 24.93
CA TRP A 270 19.44 28.11 25.95
C TRP A 270 19.96 27.83 27.36
N GLU A 271 20.28 26.57 27.65
CA GLU A 271 20.91 26.14 28.90
C GLU A 271 22.28 26.79 29.12
N GLN A 272 23.13 26.87 28.08
CA GLN A 272 24.39 27.63 28.13
C GLN A 272 24.16 29.13 28.42
N SER A 273 23.14 29.74 27.82
CA SER A 273 22.82 31.16 28.06
C SER A 273 22.40 31.40 29.52
N ILE A 274 21.60 30.49 30.08
CA ILE A 274 21.20 30.51 31.49
C ILE A 274 22.39 30.29 32.43
N ALA A 275 23.30 29.38 32.10
CA ALA A 275 24.49 29.11 32.91
C ALA A 275 25.53 30.24 32.89
N SER A 276 25.37 31.23 32.00
CA SER A 276 26.20 32.43 31.92
C SER A 276 25.63 33.67 32.63
N LEU A 277 24.47 33.54 33.27
CA LEU A 277 23.81 34.58 34.09
C LEU A 277 24.15 34.42 35.58
#